data_AF-A0AAW4Y383-F1
#
_entry.id   AF-A0AAW4Y383-F1
#
_cell.length_a   1.000
_cell.length_b   1.000
_cell.length_c   1.000
_cell.angle_alpha   90.00
_cell.angle_beta   90.00
_cell.angle_gamma   90.00
#
_symmetry.space_group_name_H-M   'P 1'
#
loop_
_entity.id
_entity.type
_entity.pdbx_description
1 polymer ?
#
loop_
_entity_poly.entity_id
_entity_poly.type
_entity_poly.pdbx_seq_one_letter_code
_entity_poly.pdbx_strand_id
1 'polypeptide(L)'
;MSRFSPDTWLDAVQLPFAMVQFGGNVYVEPIAPDFRPAAFIILAAIAIKVSFFGNRKKDTKNISLIFGGVHRPRAAWALIWASALALVLWIASSANGRYGLLAITLSPLAAIAALLIGTNSKRLRITVLLVIGMVQGLFLATADPDDTWSKLTTYKWDKEIHADLLPMPMISPWRDEANEKSVLVITSQTLTGMSTLYQVFGPKAHYMNLSYIGQFSHDSVERQHAKNLIDSSDVIYWSNAVEAKSFKRNEIQNIPGFSINAKASTIKKFGLVVPDDAKCKILPERMGAQLQICLANKVIAPDFESELSVPDQQLKYLKYLSEKCPRIFGDLSPLVSDDAGGVLANTHDGKYFIEILQDMSIYIRHRGNIDHRLISTGDQIEYVRKASCKDIIQPGAQYWR
;
A
#
# COMPACT_ATOMS: atom_id res chain seq x y z
N MET A 1 4.43 -19.28 4.09
CA MET A 1 4.38 -18.53 2.82
C MET A 1 4.99 -17.17 3.05
N SER A 2 6.08 -16.85 2.36
CA SER A 2 6.49 -15.46 2.21
C SER A 2 5.63 -14.91 1.07
N ARG A 3 4.79 -13.90 1.32
CA ARG A 3 3.88 -13.29 0.31
C ARG A 3 4.57 -12.93 -1.01
N PHE A 4 5.88 -12.72 -0.95
CA PHE A 4 6.66 -12.27 -2.08
C PHE A 4 7.59 -13.36 -2.65
N SER A 5 7.83 -14.47 -1.95
CA SER A 5 8.70 -15.53 -2.47
C SER A 5 7.88 -16.63 -3.15
N PRO A 6 8.26 -17.10 -4.35
CA PRO A 6 7.59 -18.23 -4.98
C PRO A 6 7.75 -19.50 -4.12
N ASP A 7 6.66 -20.24 -3.95
CA ASP A 7 6.67 -21.53 -3.25
C ASP A 7 7.06 -22.68 -4.19
N THR A 8 6.80 -22.51 -5.50
CA THR A 8 7.17 -23.49 -6.54
C THR A 8 8.05 -22.88 -7.64
N TRP A 9 8.74 -23.75 -8.38
CA TRP A 9 9.46 -23.34 -9.59
C TRP A 9 8.54 -22.73 -10.66
N LEU A 10 7.28 -23.19 -10.72
CA LEU A 10 6.30 -22.63 -11.65
C LEU A 10 6.00 -21.18 -11.28
N ASP A 11 5.77 -20.89 -9.99
CA ASP A 11 5.53 -19.54 -9.50
C ASP A 11 6.73 -18.63 -9.77
N ALA A 12 7.96 -19.14 -9.57
CA ALA A 12 9.18 -18.39 -9.85
C ALA A 12 9.32 -17.99 -11.33
N VAL A 13 8.94 -18.89 -12.24
CA VAL A 13 8.96 -18.63 -13.69
C VAL A 13 7.83 -17.70 -14.11
N GLN A 14 6.66 -17.83 -13.49
CA GLN A 14 5.49 -17.00 -13.80
C GLN A 14 5.58 -15.60 -13.21
N LEU A 15 6.32 -15.41 -12.12
CA LEU A 15 6.35 -14.14 -11.37
C LEU A 15 6.64 -12.92 -12.26
N PRO A 16 7.66 -12.90 -13.14
CA PRO A 16 7.92 -11.76 -14.03
C PRO A 16 6.73 -11.38 -14.93
N PHE A 17 5.88 -12.36 -15.27
CA PHE A 17 4.65 -12.15 -16.05
C PHE A 17 3.46 -11.79 -15.16
N ALA A 18 3.39 -12.35 -13.95
CA ALA A 18 2.41 -11.97 -12.96
C ALA A 18 2.56 -10.49 -12.56
N MET A 19 3.79 -9.94 -12.58
CA MET A 19 4.06 -8.52 -12.31
C MET A 19 3.33 -7.57 -13.26
N VAL A 20 2.86 -8.05 -14.42
CA VAL A 20 2.07 -7.28 -15.40
C VAL A 20 0.62 -7.09 -14.92
N GLN A 21 0.15 -7.90 -13.98
CA GLN A 21 -1.22 -7.87 -13.48
C GLN A 21 -1.43 -6.65 -12.55
N PHE A 22 -2.64 -6.09 -12.61
CA PHE A 22 -3.09 -5.02 -11.72
C PHE A 22 -3.52 -5.56 -10.34
N GLY A 23 -2.60 -6.26 -9.65
CA GLY A 23 -2.84 -6.83 -8.33
C GLY A 23 -1.83 -6.33 -7.30
N GLY A 24 -2.30 -5.78 -6.18
CA GLY A 24 -1.47 -5.26 -5.07
C GLY A 24 -0.81 -6.35 -4.22
N ASN A 25 -0.79 -7.60 -4.67
CA ASN A 25 -0.27 -8.75 -3.93
C ASN A 25 0.80 -9.54 -4.69
N VAL A 26 1.16 -9.13 -5.90
CA VAL A 26 2.06 -9.91 -6.75
C VAL A 26 3.51 -9.83 -6.27
N TYR A 27 4.02 -8.62 -6.01
CA TYR A 27 5.41 -8.43 -5.60
C TYR A 27 5.66 -7.18 -4.74
N VAL A 28 4.67 -6.29 -4.60
CA VAL A 28 4.68 -5.16 -3.65
C VAL A 28 3.30 -5.03 -3.01
N GLU A 29 3.18 -4.20 -1.98
CA GLU A 29 1.93 -3.94 -1.25
C GLU A 29 0.90 -3.06 -1.99
N PRO A 30 1.30 -1.98 -2.69
CA PRO A 30 0.38 -1.25 -3.58
C PRO A 30 0.27 -1.92 -4.95
N ILE A 31 -0.80 -1.63 -5.70
CA ILE A 31 -0.88 -2.00 -7.13
C ILE A 31 0.24 -1.29 -7.88
N ALA A 32 1.24 -2.05 -8.35
CA ALA A 32 2.32 -1.54 -9.16
C ALA A 32 2.60 -2.51 -10.33
N PRO A 33 1.76 -2.52 -11.37
CA PRO A 33 2.02 -3.36 -12.54
C PRO A 33 3.31 -2.92 -13.25
N ASP A 34 4.13 -3.89 -13.62
CA ASP A 34 5.44 -3.67 -14.22
C ASP A 34 5.72 -4.67 -15.33
N PHE A 35 5.80 -4.15 -16.55
CA PHE A 35 6.03 -4.94 -17.76
C PHE A 35 7.51 -5.20 -18.04
N ARG A 36 8.42 -4.49 -17.36
CA ARG A 36 9.86 -4.50 -17.68
C ARG A 36 10.48 -5.89 -17.55
N PRO A 37 10.23 -6.68 -16.48
CA PRO A 37 10.83 -8.01 -16.34
C PRO A 37 10.29 -9.01 -17.38
N ALA A 38 8.98 -9.00 -17.64
CA ALA A 38 8.37 -9.82 -18.70
C ALA A 38 8.94 -9.50 -20.08
N ALA A 39 9.03 -8.21 -20.42
CA ALA A 39 9.60 -7.75 -21.68
C ALA A 39 11.06 -8.20 -21.84
N PHE A 40 11.86 -8.11 -20.78
CA PHE A 40 13.24 -8.62 -20.77
C PHE A 40 13.29 -10.12 -21.11
N ILE A 41 12.49 -10.95 -20.43
CA ILE A 41 12.50 -12.42 -20.65
C ILE A 41 12.12 -12.76 -22.10
N ILE A 42 11.07 -12.14 -22.62
CA ILE A 42 10.61 -12.35 -24.00
C ILE A 42 11.72 -11.97 -24.99
N LEU A 43 12.33 -10.80 -24.82
CA LEU A 43 13.37 -10.30 -25.73
C LEU A 43 14.66 -11.10 -25.61
N ALA A 44 15.04 -11.54 -24.42
CA ALA A 44 16.18 -12.42 -24.21
C ALA A 44 15.98 -13.77 -24.92
N ALA A 45 14.79 -14.37 -24.82
CA ALA A 45 14.46 -15.61 -25.53
C ALA A 45 14.55 -15.45 -27.06
N ILE A 46 14.06 -14.32 -27.59
CA ILE A 46 14.19 -14.00 -29.02
C ILE A 46 15.66 -13.83 -29.42
N ALA A 47 16.45 -13.09 -28.62
CA ALA A 47 17.87 -12.86 -28.89
C ALA A 47 18.68 -14.17 -28.89
N ILE A 48 18.40 -15.07 -27.93
CA ILE A 48 18.97 -16.43 -27.87
C ILE A 48 18.59 -17.20 -29.14
N LYS A 49 17.30 -17.29 -29.48
CA LYS A 49 16.82 -17.99 -30.68
C LYS A 49 17.49 -17.48 -31.95
N VAL A 50 17.54 -16.15 -32.14
CA VAL A 50 18.18 -15.54 -33.30
C VAL A 50 19.69 -15.84 -33.34
N SER A 51 20.37 -15.79 -32.20
CA SER A 51 21.81 -16.05 -32.13
C SER A 51 22.16 -17.52 -32.43
N PHE A 52 21.36 -18.46 -31.93
CA PHE A 52 21.59 -19.90 -32.14
C PHE A 52 21.19 -20.37 -33.55
N PHE A 53 20.06 -19.89 -34.07
CA PHE A 53 19.51 -20.38 -35.36
C PHE A 53 19.84 -19.47 -36.54
N GLY A 54 20.00 -18.16 -36.33
CA GLY A 54 20.26 -17.17 -37.38
C GLY A 54 21.70 -17.15 -37.87
N ASN A 55 22.67 -17.55 -37.03
CA ASN A 55 24.08 -17.59 -37.38
C ASN A 55 24.48 -18.80 -38.24
N ARG A 56 23.58 -19.77 -38.47
CA ARG A 56 23.88 -20.93 -39.34
C ARG A 56 23.80 -20.63 -40.85
N LYS A 57 23.35 -19.43 -41.26
CA LYS A 57 23.09 -19.12 -42.68
C LYS A 57 23.74 -17.83 -43.21
N LYS A 58 24.67 -17.21 -42.49
CA LYS A 58 25.27 -15.95 -42.94
C LYS A 58 26.80 -15.94 -42.87
N ASP A 59 27.40 -16.34 -43.98
CA ASP A 59 28.74 -15.92 -44.44
C ASP A 59 28.75 -14.42 -44.80
N THR A 60 28.21 -13.55 -43.94
CA THR A 60 28.17 -12.11 -44.22
C THR A 60 29.43 -11.43 -43.69
N LYS A 61 30.32 -11.18 -44.66
CA LYS A 61 31.40 -10.17 -44.67
C LYS A 61 31.17 -9.01 -43.71
N ASN A 62 32.24 -8.69 -42.99
CA ASN A 62 32.46 -7.49 -42.17
C ASN A 62 31.80 -6.23 -42.74
N ILE A 63 30.66 -5.83 -42.20
CA ILE A 63 30.16 -4.45 -42.26
C ILE A 63 30.60 -3.79 -40.95
N SER A 64 31.90 -3.49 -40.90
CA SER A 64 32.56 -2.73 -39.83
C SER A 64 32.76 -1.28 -40.28
N LEU A 65 31.69 -0.57 -40.61
CA LEU A 65 31.67 0.87 -40.90
C LEU A 65 30.20 1.22 -40.95
N ILE A 66 29.58 1.77 -39.91
CA ILE A 66 29.32 3.22 -39.83
C ILE A 66 28.97 3.67 -38.38
N PHE A 67 28.86 2.75 -37.41
CA PHE A 67 28.76 3.10 -35.98
C PHE A 67 30.03 2.67 -35.26
N GLY A 68 31.02 3.57 -35.20
CA GLY A 68 32.26 3.36 -34.47
C GLY A 68 31.98 3.05 -32.99
N GLY A 69 32.41 1.87 -32.54
CA GLY A 69 33.10 1.79 -31.26
C GLY A 69 32.40 1.20 -30.03
N VAL A 70 31.15 0.72 -30.01
CA VAL A 70 30.62 0.09 -28.76
C VAL A 70 29.55 -0.99 -28.98
N HIS A 71 29.67 -1.81 -30.02
CA HIS A 71 28.88 -3.05 -30.12
C HIS A 71 29.77 -4.25 -29.86
N ARG A 72 30.27 -4.36 -28.63
CA ARG A 72 30.85 -5.62 -28.17
C ARG A 72 29.68 -6.55 -27.81
N PRO A 73 29.35 -7.57 -28.62
CA PRO A 73 28.28 -8.52 -28.30
C PRO A 73 28.49 -9.14 -26.91
N ARG A 74 29.76 -9.26 -26.49
CA ARG A 74 30.14 -9.66 -25.12
C ARG A 74 29.54 -8.77 -24.03
N ALA A 75 29.53 -7.44 -24.20
CA ALA A 75 28.98 -6.52 -23.22
C ALA A 75 27.44 -6.62 -23.16
N ALA A 76 26.78 -6.76 -24.32
CA ALA A 76 25.33 -6.98 -24.39
C ALA A 76 24.93 -8.31 -23.72
N TRP A 77 25.67 -9.40 -23.99
CA TRP A 77 25.48 -10.67 -23.31
C TRP A 77 25.77 -10.60 -21.81
N ALA A 78 26.84 -9.91 -21.39
CA ALA A 78 27.14 -9.71 -19.99
C ALA A 78 26.00 -9.00 -19.25
N LEU A 79 25.39 -7.99 -19.88
CA LEU A 79 24.24 -7.28 -19.32
C LEU A 79 22.99 -8.16 -19.22
N ILE A 80 22.71 -8.98 -20.25
CA ILE A 80 21.61 -9.96 -20.21
C ILE A 80 21.83 -10.95 -19.06
N TRP A 81 23.02 -11.52 -18.94
CA TRP A 81 23.35 -12.47 -17.88
C TRP A 81 23.33 -11.85 -16.48
N ALA A 82 23.89 -10.65 -16.32
CA ALA A 82 23.87 -9.93 -15.05
C ALA A 82 22.43 -9.63 -14.61
N SER A 83 21.56 -9.25 -15.55
CA SER A 83 20.15 -8.97 -15.26
C SER A 83 19.36 -10.24 -14.97
N ALA A 84 19.61 -11.33 -15.70
CA ALA A 84 19.02 -12.63 -15.41
C ALA A 84 19.44 -13.14 -14.02
N LEU A 85 20.72 -13.03 -13.68
CA LEU A 85 21.23 -13.42 -12.36
C LEU A 85 20.65 -12.55 -11.24
N ALA A 86 20.59 -11.23 -11.44
CA ALA A 86 19.96 -10.32 -10.47
C ALA A 86 18.48 -10.67 -10.27
N LEU A 87 17.75 -10.98 -11.35
CA LEU A 87 16.36 -11.41 -11.28
C LEU A 87 16.23 -12.74 -10.53
N VAL A 88 17.04 -13.75 -10.84
CA VAL A 88 17.02 -15.05 -10.15
C VAL A 88 17.34 -14.90 -8.66
N LEU A 89 18.38 -14.15 -8.30
CA LEU A 89 18.76 -13.92 -6.90
C LEU A 89 17.69 -13.13 -6.13
N TRP A 90 17.07 -12.16 -6.78
CA TRP A 90 15.95 -11.42 -6.19
C TRP A 90 14.75 -12.33 -5.93
N ILE A 91 14.36 -13.14 -6.92
CA ILE A 91 13.25 -14.08 -6.81
C ILE A 91 13.54 -15.14 -5.74
N ALA A 92 14.76 -15.66 -5.68
CA ALA A 92 15.17 -16.67 -4.70
C ALA A 92 15.28 -16.14 -3.26
N SER A 93 15.49 -14.84 -3.07
CA SER A 93 15.68 -14.24 -1.74
C SER A 93 14.38 -13.75 -1.12
N SER A 94 13.62 -12.93 -1.85
CA SER A 94 12.40 -12.33 -1.30
C SER A 94 11.30 -12.10 -2.32
N ALA A 95 11.65 -11.87 -3.59
CA ALA A 95 10.80 -11.30 -4.64
C ALA A 95 9.92 -10.12 -4.21
N ASN A 96 10.31 -9.40 -3.15
CA ASN A 96 9.66 -8.18 -2.71
C ASN A 96 10.22 -7.00 -3.52
N GLY A 97 9.34 -6.22 -4.14
CA GLY A 97 9.74 -5.12 -5.02
C GLY A 97 10.51 -4.00 -4.32
N ARG A 98 10.43 -3.89 -2.98
CA ARG A 98 11.30 -3.00 -2.20
C ARG A 98 12.77 -3.37 -2.33
N TYR A 99 13.08 -4.67 -2.45
CA TYR A 99 14.44 -5.19 -2.61
C TYR A 99 14.77 -5.56 -4.07
N GLY A 100 13.76 -5.58 -4.95
CA GLY A 100 13.89 -5.91 -6.38
C GLY A 100 14.37 -4.78 -7.27
N LEU A 101 14.67 -3.60 -6.72
CA LEU A 101 15.05 -2.41 -7.47
C LEU A 101 16.17 -2.69 -8.47
N LEU A 102 17.21 -3.44 -8.07
CA LEU A 102 18.31 -3.76 -8.98
C LEU A 102 17.86 -4.63 -10.16
N ALA A 103 17.11 -5.72 -9.91
CA ALA A 103 16.61 -6.61 -10.95
C ALA A 103 15.66 -5.89 -11.92
N ILE A 104 14.77 -5.06 -11.37
CA ILE A 104 13.78 -4.29 -12.12
C ILE A 104 14.45 -3.19 -12.95
N THR A 105 15.43 -2.46 -12.39
CA THR A 105 16.13 -1.36 -13.10
C THR A 105 17.06 -1.87 -14.20
N LEU A 106 17.65 -3.05 -14.03
CA LEU A 106 18.49 -3.66 -15.06
C LEU A 106 17.67 -4.25 -16.22
N SER A 107 16.43 -4.66 -15.97
CA SER A 107 15.57 -5.32 -16.98
C SER A 107 15.38 -4.50 -18.28
N PRO A 108 15.08 -3.18 -18.26
CA PRO A 108 15.03 -2.36 -19.48
C PRO A 108 16.35 -2.30 -20.25
N LEU A 109 17.48 -2.20 -19.54
CA LEU A 109 18.80 -2.12 -20.17
C LEU A 109 19.16 -3.46 -20.85
N ALA A 110 18.84 -4.57 -20.19
CA ALA A 110 19.01 -5.90 -20.76
C ALA A 110 18.03 -6.19 -21.91
N ALA A 111 16.80 -5.68 -21.85
CA ALA A 111 15.85 -5.75 -22.96
C ALA A 111 16.38 -5.00 -24.20
N ILE A 112 16.98 -3.81 -24.01
CA ILE A 112 17.65 -3.07 -25.10
C ILE A 112 18.83 -3.88 -25.64
N ALA A 113 19.69 -4.44 -24.77
CA ALA A 113 20.80 -5.28 -25.21
C ALA A 113 20.34 -6.51 -26.00
N ALA A 114 19.25 -7.15 -25.56
CA ALA A 114 18.64 -8.27 -26.27
C ALA A 114 18.09 -7.85 -27.64
N LEU A 115 17.46 -6.68 -27.76
CA LEU A 115 17.03 -6.12 -29.06
C LEU A 115 18.20 -5.82 -30.00
N LEU A 116 19.31 -5.29 -29.46
CA LEU A 116 20.51 -5.02 -30.25
C LEU A 116 21.11 -6.30 -30.83
N ILE A 117 21.07 -7.40 -30.08
CA ILE A 117 21.52 -8.73 -30.53
C ILE A 117 20.50 -9.37 -31.49
N GLY A 118 19.21 -9.33 -31.15
CA GLY A 118 18.16 -10.08 -31.83
C GLY A 118 17.72 -9.49 -33.16
N THR A 119 18.00 -8.21 -33.45
CA THR A 119 17.65 -7.59 -34.73
C THR A 119 18.58 -6.45 -35.12
N ASN A 120 18.85 -6.31 -36.41
CA ASN A 120 19.57 -5.17 -36.99
C ASN A 120 18.64 -4.04 -37.48
N SER A 121 17.32 -4.25 -37.46
CA SER A 121 16.37 -3.26 -37.95
C SER A 121 16.15 -2.13 -36.94
N LYS A 122 16.65 -0.93 -37.24
CA LYS A 122 16.42 0.28 -36.42
C LYS A 122 14.92 0.56 -36.23
N ARG A 123 14.10 0.36 -37.28
CA ARG A 123 12.65 0.55 -37.22
C ARG A 123 12.03 -0.39 -36.20
N LEU A 124 12.36 -1.68 -36.26
CA LEU A 124 11.84 -2.67 -35.30
C LEU A 124 12.25 -2.34 -33.86
N ARG A 125 13.53 -1.96 -33.64
CA ARG A 125 14.01 -1.57 -32.31
C ARG A 125 13.20 -0.39 -31.75
N ILE A 126 13.00 0.66 -32.54
CA ILE A 126 12.20 1.83 -32.14
C ILE A 126 10.75 1.42 -31.86
N THR A 127 10.12 0.63 -32.74
CA THR A 127 8.74 0.18 -32.55
C THR A 127 8.58 -0.61 -31.26
N VAL A 128 9.47 -1.57 -30.97
CA VAL A 128 9.40 -2.36 -29.73
C VAL A 128 9.59 -1.48 -28.49
N LEU A 129 10.55 -0.55 -28.51
CA LEU A 129 10.76 0.38 -27.39
C LEU A 129 9.56 1.30 -27.17
N LEU A 130 8.93 1.79 -28.24
CA LEU A 130 7.71 2.59 -28.14
C LEU A 130 6.55 1.78 -27.56
N VAL A 131 6.37 0.52 -27.97
CA VAL A 131 5.31 -0.34 -27.43
C VAL A 131 5.55 -0.61 -25.94
N ILE A 132 6.75 -0.99 -25.53
CA ILE A 132 7.10 -1.20 -24.12
C ILE A 132 6.87 0.09 -23.31
N GLY A 133 7.34 1.23 -23.82
CA GLY A 133 7.16 2.53 -23.17
C GLY A 133 5.70 2.93 -23.05
N MET A 134 4.88 2.68 -24.08
CA MET A 134 3.45 2.95 -24.08
C MET A 134 2.73 2.07 -23.05
N VAL A 135 3.00 0.76 -23.00
CA VAL A 135 2.41 -0.15 -22.01
C VAL A 135 2.79 0.28 -20.59
N GLN A 136 4.08 0.58 -20.35
CA GLN A 136 4.51 1.03 -19.02
C GLN A 136 3.93 2.41 -18.65
N GLY A 137 3.75 3.31 -19.62
CA GLY A 137 3.09 4.59 -19.43
C GLY A 137 1.61 4.45 -19.10
N LEU A 138 0.90 3.53 -19.78
CA LEU A 138 -0.48 3.18 -19.45
C LEU A 138 -0.58 2.61 -18.04
N PHE A 139 0.34 1.72 -17.65
CA PHE A 139 0.40 1.17 -16.29
C PHE A 139 0.58 2.27 -15.26
N LEU A 140 1.51 3.21 -15.49
CA LEU A 140 1.70 4.34 -14.59
C LEU A 140 0.46 5.26 -14.52
N ALA A 141 -0.24 5.46 -15.63
CA ALA A 141 -1.41 6.34 -15.70
C ALA A 141 -2.69 5.71 -15.13
N THR A 142 -2.77 4.37 -15.08
CA THR A 142 -3.95 3.61 -14.62
C THR A 142 -3.74 2.93 -13.28
N ALA A 143 -2.48 2.79 -12.83
CA ALA A 143 -2.19 2.38 -11.47
C ALA A 143 -2.60 3.53 -10.55
N ASP A 144 -3.74 3.35 -9.89
CA ASP A 144 -4.14 4.19 -8.78
C ASP A 144 -3.55 3.57 -7.49
N PRO A 145 -2.47 4.18 -6.94
CA PRO A 145 -1.85 3.66 -5.72
C PRO A 145 -2.80 3.76 -4.51
N ASP A 146 -3.81 4.62 -4.58
CA ASP A 146 -4.78 4.88 -3.52
C ASP A 146 -5.97 3.90 -3.59
N ASP A 147 -6.35 3.48 -4.80
CA ASP A 147 -7.40 2.49 -5.08
C ASP A 147 -7.11 1.10 -4.48
N THR A 148 -5.86 0.83 -4.12
CA THR A 148 -5.50 -0.40 -3.40
C THR A 148 -5.95 -0.35 -1.94
N TRP A 149 -5.84 0.79 -1.26
CA TRP A 149 -6.12 0.89 0.18
C TRP A 149 -7.60 1.11 0.48
N SER A 150 -8.31 1.89 -0.35
CA SER A 150 -9.73 2.18 -0.17
C SER A 150 -10.63 0.99 -0.54
N LYS A 151 -10.30 0.26 -1.61
CA LYS A 151 -11.11 -0.92 -2.02
C LYS A 151 -10.91 -2.15 -1.13
N LEU A 152 -9.73 -2.34 -0.53
CA LEU A 152 -9.47 -3.47 0.39
C LEU A 152 -10.24 -3.40 1.71
N THR A 153 -10.82 -2.24 2.05
CA THR A 153 -11.55 -2.04 3.32
C THR A 153 -13.07 -2.11 3.18
N THR A 154 -13.61 -1.97 1.96
CA THR A 154 -15.06 -1.96 1.71
C THR A 154 -15.53 -3.04 0.74
N TYR A 155 -14.69 -3.56 -0.15
CA TYR A 155 -15.06 -4.65 -1.06
C TYR A 155 -14.65 -6.00 -0.45
N LYS A 156 -15.58 -6.96 -0.50
CA LYS A 156 -15.38 -8.35 -0.05
C LYS A 156 -14.05 -8.88 -0.64
N TRP A 157 -13.23 -9.49 0.21
CA TRP A 157 -12.01 -10.23 -0.17
C TRP A 157 -12.32 -11.54 -0.92
N ASP A 158 -13.54 -11.71 -1.42
CA ASP A 158 -14.11 -12.95 -1.97
C ASP A 158 -13.48 -13.39 -3.29
N LYS A 159 -12.63 -12.56 -3.91
CA LYS A 159 -12.02 -12.81 -5.23
C LYS A 159 -10.50 -12.95 -5.23
N GLU A 160 -9.82 -12.84 -4.09
CA GLU A 160 -8.36 -12.99 -4.06
C GLU A 160 -7.91 -14.46 -4.00
N ILE A 161 -7.60 -15.03 -5.18
CA ILE A 161 -7.17 -16.42 -5.40
C ILE A 161 -5.92 -16.81 -4.58
N HIS A 162 -5.05 -15.87 -4.23
CA HIS A 162 -3.83 -16.16 -3.45
C HIS A 162 -4.09 -16.38 -1.96
N ALA A 163 -5.26 -16.00 -1.48
CA ALA A 163 -5.69 -16.24 -0.13
C ALA A 163 -6.26 -17.68 0.06
N ASP A 164 -6.37 -18.44 -1.04
CA ASP A 164 -6.89 -19.80 -1.11
C ASP A 164 -5.84 -20.90 -0.92
N LEU A 165 -4.54 -20.58 -0.82
CA LEU A 165 -3.50 -21.49 -0.32
C LEU A 165 -3.62 -21.60 1.20
N LEU A 166 -4.74 -22.17 1.60
CA LEU A 166 -5.22 -22.20 2.96
C LEU A 166 -4.51 -23.32 3.72
N PRO A 167 -4.06 -23.07 4.95
CA PRO A 167 -3.50 -24.13 5.78
C PRO A 167 -4.53 -25.23 5.98
N MET A 168 -4.06 -26.44 6.26
CA MET A 168 -4.93 -27.54 6.67
C MET A 168 -5.92 -27.09 7.77
N PRO A 169 -7.18 -27.59 7.77
CA PRO A 169 -8.23 -27.21 8.72
C PRO A 169 -7.81 -27.16 10.19
N MET A 170 -6.80 -27.96 10.58
CA MET A 170 -6.24 -27.99 11.94
C MET A 170 -5.72 -26.64 12.48
N ILE A 171 -5.40 -25.64 11.65
CA ILE A 171 -4.80 -24.37 12.10
C ILE A 171 -5.82 -23.22 12.14
N SER A 172 -7.07 -23.45 11.74
CA SER A 172 -8.07 -22.39 11.54
C SER A 172 -9.45 -22.80 12.12
N PRO A 173 -9.55 -23.07 13.44
CA PRO A 173 -10.83 -23.38 14.07
C PRO A 173 -11.85 -22.24 13.90
N TRP A 174 -11.37 -21.00 13.80
CA TRP A 174 -12.21 -19.82 13.61
C TRP A 174 -12.86 -19.71 12.23
N ARG A 175 -12.45 -20.50 11.25
CA ARG A 175 -13.07 -20.48 9.92
C ARG A 175 -14.49 -21.05 9.94
N ASP A 176 -14.72 -22.08 10.74
CA ASP A 176 -16.06 -22.65 10.89
C ASP A 176 -16.93 -21.77 11.79
N GLU A 177 -16.30 -21.00 12.70
CA GLU A 177 -16.96 -19.98 13.52
C GLU A 177 -17.28 -18.70 12.71
N ALA A 178 -16.51 -18.41 11.65
CA ALA A 178 -16.68 -17.25 10.79
C ALA A 178 -17.87 -17.38 9.83
N ASN A 179 -18.83 -16.48 9.97
CA ASN A 179 -19.94 -16.34 9.03
C ASN A 179 -20.15 -14.86 8.66
N GLU A 180 -20.88 -14.64 7.55
CA GLU A 180 -21.10 -13.29 6.96
C GLU A 180 -21.89 -12.33 7.86
N LYS A 181 -22.46 -12.79 8.97
CA LYS A 181 -23.24 -11.96 9.90
C LYS A 181 -22.57 -11.81 11.26
N SER A 182 -21.60 -12.67 11.56
CA SER A 182 -21.17 -12.87 12.93
C SER A 182 -19.70 -12.59 13.17
N VAL A 183 -18.84 -12.35 12.17
CA VAL A 183 -17.41 -12.14 12.46
C VAL A 183 -16.87 -10.89 11.79
N LEU A 184 -16.60 -9.88 12.62
CA LEU A 184 -15.81 -8.71 12.23
C LEU A 184 -14.39 -8.82 12.78
N VAL A 185 -13.40 -8.83 11.89
CA VAL A 185 -11.98 -8.88 12.27
C VAL A 185 -11.36 -7.50 12.10
N ILE A 186 -10.84 -6.96 13.20
CA ILE A 186 -10.30 -5.61 13.27
C ILE A 186 -8.79 -5.66 13.42
N THR A 187 -8.03 -5.08 12.49
CA THR A 187 -6.58 -4.87 12.69
C THR A 187 -6.23 -3.41 12.90
N SER A 188 -5.16 -3.18 13.69
CA SER A 188 -4.54 -1.86 13.82
C SER A 188 -3.39 -1.62 12.83
N GLN A 189 -2.87 -2.64 12.12
CA GLN A 189 -1.69 -2.49 11.25
C GLN A 189 -1.63 -3.48 10.07
N THR A 190 -0.93 -3.04 9.02
CA THR A 190 -0.46 -3.67 7.76
C THR A 190 -1.37 -4.64 6.99
N LEU A 191 -1.22 -4.65 5.66
CA LEU A 191 -1.77 -5.66 4.75
C LEU A 191 -1.39 -7.10 5.15
N THR A 192 -0.18 -7.29 5.68
CA THR A 192 0.30 -8.60 6.16
C THR A 192 -0.53 -9.12 7.33
N GLY A 193 -0.98 -8.22 8.22
CA GLY A 193 -1.91 -8.57 9.29
C GLY A 193 -3.26 -9.02 8.72
N MET A 194 -3.83 -8.24 7.80
CA MET A 194 -5.10 -8.57 7.13
C MET A 194 -5.05 -9.89 6.36
N SER A 195 -4.01 -10.12 5.57
CA SER A 195 -3.87 -11.36 4.78
C SER A 195 -3.70 -12.58 5.68
N THR A 196 -2.96 -12.45 6.78
CA THR A 196 -2.84 -13.54 7.76
C THR A 196 -4.19 -13.81 8.43
N LEU A 197 -4.96 -12.77 8.78
CA LEU A 197 -6.30 -12.91 9.35
C LEU A 197 -7.28 -13.51 8.35
N TYR A 198 -7.15 -13.20 7.06
CA TYR A 198 -7.92 -13.84 6.01
C TYR A 198 -7.67 -15.35 5.95
N GLN A 199 -6.41 -15.78 6.04
CA GLN A 199 -6.09 -17.22 6.09
C GLN A 199 -6.67 -17.92 7.32
N VAL A 200 -6.93 -17.18 8.41
CA VAL A 200 -7.42 -17.71 9.70
C VAL A 200 -8.95 -17.74 9.78
N PHE A 201 -9.63 -16.73 9.27
CA PHE A 201 -11.10 -16.60 9.35
C PHE A 201 -11.80 -16.93 8.03
N GLY A 202 -11.13 -16.81 6.89
CA GLY A 202 -11.65 -17.10 5.57
C GLY A 202 -12.62 -16.06 4.99
N PRO A 203 -13.10 -16.28 3.75
CA PRO A 203 -13.86 -15.29 2.97
C PRO A 203 -15.19 -14.87 3.59
N LYS A 204 -15.73 -15.66 4.53
CA LYS A 204 -17.04 -15.40 5.13
C LYS A 204 -17.00 -14.29 6.18
N ALA A 205 -15.83 -13.98 6.75
CA ALA A 205 -15.71 -12.91 7.73
C ALA A 205 -15.68 -11.53 7.05
N HIS A 206 -16.11 -10.52 7.79
CA HIS A 206 -15.87 -9.14 7.45
C HIS A 206 -14.55 -8.66 8.05
N TYR A 207 -13.80 -7.87 7.26
CA TYR A 207 -12.49 -7.36 7.66
C TYR A 207 -12.51 -5.85 7.69
N MET A 208 -11.98 -5.27 8.76
CA MET A 208 -11.91 -3.82 8.92
C MET A 208 -10.55 -3.41 9.48
N ASN A 209 -9.97 -2.36 8.90
CA ASN A 209 -8.76 -1.76 9.42
C ASN A 209 -9.12 -0.47 10.18
N LEU A 210 -9.22 -0.54 11.50
CA LEU A 210 -9.61 0.63 12.31
C LEU A 210 -8.59 1.75 12.27
N SER A 211 -7.31 1.47 12.01
CA SER A 211 -6.30 2.53 11.83
C SER A 211 -6.50 3.30 10.53
N TYR A 212 -7.14 2.68 9.53
CA TYR A 212 -7.59 3.37 8.32
C TYR A 212 -8.92 4.09 8.55
N ILE A 213 -9.93 3.41 9.11
CA ILE A 213 -11.24 4.04 9.40
C ILE A 213 -11.11 5.23 10.37
N GLY A 214 -10.20 5.15 11.34
CA GLY A 214 -9.92 6.24 12.28
C GLY A 214 -9.35 7.50 11.62
N GLN A 215 -8.97 7.45 10.34
CA GLN A 215 -8.53 8.63 9.58
C GLN A 215 -9.70 9.42 8.99
N PHE A 216 -10.92 8.86 8.92
CA PHE A 216 -12.11 9.48 8.31
C PHE A 216 -13.04 10.16 9.31
N SER A 217 -13.81 11.16 8.84
CA SER A 217 -14.71 11.96 9.68
C SER A 217 -15.77 11.13 10.37
N HIS A 218 -16.23 11.62 11.53
CA HIS A 218 -17.33 11.00 12.25
C HIS A 218 -18.56 10.83 11.34
N ASP A 219 -18.77 11.80 10.45
CA ASP A 219 -19.90 11.82 9.51
C ASP A 219 -19.56 11.25 8.13
N SER A 220 -18.33 10.77 7.91
CA SER A 220 -17.96 10.13 6.64
C SER A 220 -18.79 8.88 6.37
N VAL A 221 -19.04 8.60 5.09
CA VAL A 221 -19.75 7.39 4.65
C VAL A 221 -18.98 6.14 5.08
N GLU A 222 -17.65 6.17 5.05
CA GLU A 222 -16.76 5.09 5.45
C GLU A 222 -16.89 4.76 6.94
N ARG A 223 -16.92 5.80 7.80
CA ARG A 223 -17.05 5.60 9.25
C ARG A 223 -18.46 5.19 9.65
N GLN A 224 -19.49 5.75 9.00
CA GLN A 224 -20.87 5.30 9.19
C GLN A 224 -21.03 3.84 8.75
N HIS A 225 -20.45 3.45 7.61
CA HIS A 225 -20.45 2.08 7.14
C HIS A 225 -19.73 1.16 8.11
N ALA A 226 -18.56 1.56 8.62
CA ALA A 226 -17.84 0.82 9.63
C ALA A 226 -18.65 0.65 10.93
N LYS A 227 -19.32 1.72 11.39
CA LYS A 227 -20.20 1.66 12.56
C LYS A 227 -21.37 0.71 12.33
N ASN A 228 -22.05 0.81 11.19
CA ASN A 228 -23.14 -0.10 10.82
C ASN A 228 -22.67 -1.56 10.74
N LEU A 229 -21.46 -1.79 10.25
CA LEU A 229 -20.86 -3.13 10.19
C LEU A 229 -20.54 -3.67 11.57
N ILE A 230 -19.99 -2.85 12.47
CA ILE A 230 -19.79 -3.18 13.89
C ILE A 230 -21.14 -3.51 14.54
N ASP A 231 -22.12 -2.63 14.38
CA ASP A 231 -23.44 -2.75 15.01
C ASP A 231 -24.18 -4.00 14.53
N SER A 232 -24.04 -4.37 13.25
CA SER A 232 -24.66 -5.57 12.67
C SER A 232 -23.91 -6.89 12.91
N SER A 233 -22.66 -6.86 13.40
CA SER A 233 -21.85 -8.07 13.61
C SER A 233 -22.13 -8.76 14.96
N ASP A 234 -22.39 -10.05 15.00
CA ASP A 234 -22.65 -10.76 16.28
C ASP A 234 -21.39 -10.97 17.15
N VAL A 235 -20.25 -11.25 16.52
CA VAL A 235 -18.96 -11.52 17.17
C VAL A 235 -17.89 -10.62 16.55
N ILE A 236 -17.06 -10.02 17.39
CA ILE A 236 -16.01 -9.10 16.95
C ILE A 236 -14.69 -9.62 17.48
N TYR A 237 -13.74 -9.86 16.58
CA TYR A 237 -12.38 -10.20 16.92
C TYR A 237 -11.48 -9.00 16.68
N TRP A 238 -10.80 -8.58 17.72
CA TRP A 238 -9.71 -7.62 17.60
C TRP A 238 -8.39 -8.36 17.37
N SER A 239 -7.60 -7.88 16.43
CA SER A 239 -6.28 -8.42 16.14
C SER A 239 -5.20 -7.35 16.15
N ASN A 240 -4.05 -7.76 16.66
CA ASN A 240 -2.82 -6.98 16.64
C ASN A 240 -1.72 -7.83 16.00
N ALA A 241 -1.14 -7.31 14.92
CA ALA A 241 0.06 -7.87 14.31
C ALA A 241 1.28 -7.18 14.89
N VAL A 242 2.23 -7.96 15.37
CA VAL A 242 3.52 -7.46 15.85
C VAL A 242 4.63 -8.15 15.09
N GLU A 243 5.67 -7.39 14.74
CA GLU A 243 6.85 -7.95 14.10
C GLU A 243 7.44 -9.04 15.01
N ALA A 244 7.59 -10.25 14.47
CA ALA A 244 8.18 -11.37 15.15
C ALA A 244 9.70 -11.17 15.22
N LYS A 245 10.15 -10.25 16.07
CA LYS A 245 11.50 -10.36 16.60
C LYS A 245 11.54 -11.61 17.47
N SER A 246 12.72 -12.22 17.60
CA SER A 246 13.00 -13.51 18.24
C SER A 246 12.67 -13.58 19.75
N PHE A 247 11.47 -13.16 20.14
CA PHE A 247 11.00 -13.16 21.51
C PHE A 247 10.61 -14.58 21.89
N LYS A 248 11.07 -15.03 23.06
CA LYS A 248 10.59 -16.28 23.63
C LYS A 248 9.09 -16.13 23.91
N ARG A 249 8.31 -17.18 23.68
CA ARG A 249 6.84 -17.20 23.78
C ARG A 249 6.29 -16.61 25.09
N ASN A 250 7.09 -16.63 26.17
CA ASN A 250 6.72 -16.16 27.50
C ASN A 250 7.01 -14.66 27.75
N GLU A 251 7.77 -14.00 26.87
CA GLU A 251 8.16 -12.59 27.02
C GLU A 251 7.18 -11.62 26.32
N ILE A 252 6.34 -12.15 25.42
CA ILE A 252 5.46 -11.35 24.55
C ILE A 252 4.43 -10.53 25.35
N GLN A 253 3.90 -11.08 26.45
CA GLN A 253 2.92 -10.37 27.29
C GLN A 253 3.49 -9.12 27.97
N ASN A 254 4.82 -9.03 28.10
CA ASN A 254 5.50 -7.93 28.80
C ASN A 254 6.15 -6.92 27.84
N ILE A 255 5.96 -7.05 26.52
CA ILE A 255 6.56 -6.12 25.56
C ILE A 255 5.81 -4.77 25.62
N PRO A 256 6.49 -3.64 25.90
CA PRO A 256 5.91 -2.31 25.83
C PRO A 256 5.34 -2.05 24.42
N GLY A 257 4.02 -1.81 24.33
CA GLY A 257 3.29 -1.71 23.05
C GLY A 257 2.46 -2.95 22.67
N PHE A 258 2.67 -4.09 23.36
CA PHE A 258 1.80 -5.27 23.29
C PHE A 258 0.67 -5.23 24.33
N SER A 259 0.76 -4.31 25.31
CA SER A 259 -0.33 -4.04 26.22
C SER A 259 -1.56 -3.60 25.42
N ILE A 260 -2.61 -4.42 25.49
CA ILE A 260 -3.95 -4.17 24.93
C ILE A 260 -4.36 -2.72 25.20
N ASN A 261 -3.99 -2.19 26.37
CA ASN A 261 -4.33 -0.85 26.86
C ASN A 261 -3.85 0.29 25.96
N ALA A 262 -2.68 0.20 25.33
CA ALA A 262 -2.14 1.28 24.50
C ALA A 262 -2.92 1.46 23.18
N LYS A 263 -3.60 0.39 22.70
CA LYS A 263 -4.44 0.41 21.50
C LYS A 263 -5.94 0.27 21.80
N ALA A 264 -6.31 0.01 23.06
CA ALA A 264 -7.68 -0.06 23.54
C ALA A 264 -8.41 1.28 23.35
N SER A 265 -7.70 2.41 23.47
CA SER A 265 -8.27 3.74 23.24
C SER A 265 -8.79 3.91 21.80
N THR A 266 -8.10 3.37 20.80
CA THR A 266 -8.50 3.46 19.39
C THR A 266 -9.79 2.71 19.12
N ILE A 267 -9.94 1.49 19.66
CA ILE A 267 -11.14 0.67 19.42
C ILE A 267 -12.34 1.15 20.26
N LYS A 268 -12.08 1.78 21.42
CA LYS A 268 -13.11 2.39 22.26
C LYS A 268 -13.87 3.50 21.53
N LYS A 269 -13.22 4.22 20.61
CA LYS A 269 -13.86 5.22 19.71
C LYS A 269 -14.93 4.64 18.80
N PHE A 270 -14.92 3.32 18.60
CA PHE A 270 -15.87 2.59 17.78
C PHE A 270 -16.85 1.77 18.62
N GLY A 271 -16.93 2.04 19.94
CA GLY A 271 -17.81 1.27 20.84
C GLY A 271 -17.32 -0.15 21.10
N LEU A 272 -16.01 -0.36 21.08
CA LEU A 272 -15.43 -1.67 21.31
C LEU A 272 -14.47 -1.66 22.49
N VAL A 273 -14.49 -2.73 23.27
CA VAL A 273 -13.52 -2.98 24.34
C VAL A 273 -13.01 -4.41 24.22
N VAL A 274 -11.73 -4.63 24.48
CA VAL A 274 -11.19 -5.96 24.74
C VAL A 274 -11.16 -6.11 26.26
N PRO A 275 -11.99 -6.97 26.87
CA PRO A 275 -11.98 -7.19 28.32
C PRO A 275 -10.59 -7.60 28.82
N ASP A 276 -10.24 -7.20 30.04
CA ASP A 276 -8.95 -7.58 30.65
C ASP A 276 -8.82 -9.11 30.84
N ASP A 277 -9.95 -9.80 31.01
CA ASP A 277 -10.07 -11.25 31.11
C ASP A 277 -10.29 -11.94 29.76
N ALA A 278 -10.26 -11.20 28.65
CA ALA A 278 -10.50 -11.75 27.33
C ALA A 278 -9.46 -12.82 27.00
N LYS A 279 -9.94 -13.99 26.59
CA LYS A 279 -9.09 -15.09 26.10
C LYS A 279 -8.50 -14.71 24.74
N CYS A 280 -7.38 -14.00 24.76
CA CYS A 280 -6.59 -13.77 23.55
C CYS A 280 -5.84 -15.03 23.15
N LYS A 281 -5.90 -15.42 21.88
CA LYS A 281 -5.04 -16.45 21.31
C LYS A 281 -3.90 -15.80 20.53
N ILE A 282 -2.69 -16.27 20.77
CA ILE A 282 -1.50 -15.88 20.00
C ILE A 282 -1.28 -16.96 18.95
N LEU A 283 -1.26 -16.55 17.68
CA LEU A 283 -0.96 -17.45 16.57
C LEU A 283 0.55 -17.66 16.44
N PRO A 284 0.97 -18.83 15.93
CA PRO A 284 2.33 -19.01 15.49
C PRO A 284 2.71 -17.94 14.46
N GLU A 285 3.98 -17.55 14.46
CA GLU A 285 4.51 -16.58 13.53
C GLU A 285 4.18 -16.96 12.08
N ARG A 286 3.72 -15.97 11.32
CA ARG A 286 3.51 -16.07 9.88
C ARG A 286 3.95 -14.79 9.21
N MET A 287 4.69 -14.92 8.12
CA MET A 287 5.18 -13.78 7.34
C MET A 287 5.97 -12.75 8.18
N GLY A 288 6.74 -13.22 9.18
CA GLY A 288 7.48 -12.33 10.09
C GLY A 288 6.58 -11.56 11.06
N ALA A 289 5.30 -11.89 11.15
CA ALA A 289 4.35 -11.30 12.07
C ALA A 289 3.80 -12.35 13.03
N GLN A 290 3.73 -11.99 14.31
CA GLN A 290 2.98 -12.73 15.29
C GLN A 290 1.63 -12.04 15.49
N LEU A 291 0.55 -12.80 15.29
CA LEU A 291 -0.80 -12.28 15.50
C LEU A 291 -1.30 -12.61 16.89
N GLN A 292 -1.83 -11.60 17.56
CA GLN A 292 -2.72 -11.78 18.69
C GLN A 292 -4.17 -11.56 18.21
N ILE A 293 -5.08 -12.43 18.63
CA ILE A 293 -6.50 -12.34 18.33
C ILE A 293 -7.25 -12.42 19.65
N CYS A 294 -8.05 -11.41 19.96
CA CYS A 294 -8.85 -11.30 21.17
C CYS A 294 -10.33 -11.14 20.78
N LEU A 295 -11.23 -11.64 21.63
CA LEU A 295 -12.64 -11.31 21.52
C LEU A 295 -12.84 -9.87 22.02
N ALA A 296 -13.55 -9.07 21.23
CA ALA A 296 -13.95 -7.71 21.59
C ALA A 296 -15.46 -7.68 21.86
N ASN A 297 -15.85 -6.95 22.90
CA ASN A 297 -17.23 -6.73 23.25
C ASN A 297 -17.67 -5.36 22.74
N LYS A 298 -18.91 -5.30 22.24
CA LYS A 298 -19.59 -4.03 22.03
C LYS A 298 -19.85 -3.41 23.39
N VAL A 299 -19.43 -2.16 23.53
CA VAL A 299 -19.84 -1.29 24.62
C VAL A 299 -20.62 -0.16 23.99
N ILE A 300 -21.47 0.48 24.79
CA ILE A 300 -21.94 1.83 24.42
C ILE A 300 -20.65 2.61 24.21
N ALA A 301 -20.39 2.99 22.96
CA ALA A 301 -19.33 3.94 22.68
C ALA A 301 -19.59 5.05 23.68
N PRO A 302 -18.63 5.42 24.55
CA PRO A 302 -18.84 6.58 25.39
C PRO A 302 -19.39 7.62 24.43
N ASP A 303 -20.54 8.21 24.75
CA ASP A 303 -20.92 9.45 24.10
C ASP A 303 -19.63 10.23 24.20
N PHE A 304 -18.92 10.33 23.08
CA PHE A 304 -17.71 11.10 23.03
C PHE A 304 -18.34 12.46 23.13
N GLU A 305 -18.54 12.90 24.39
CA GLU A 305 -19.04 14.20 24.79
C GLU A 305 -18.35 15.10 23.80
N SER A 306 -19.16 15.59 22.85
CA SER A 306 -18.79 16.52 21.79
C SER A 306 -17.29 16.77 21.80
N GLU A 307 -16.50 16.00 21.03
CA GLU A 307 -15.07 16.27 20.79
C GLU A 307 -14.88 17.77 20.92
N LEU A 308 -14.23 18.20 22.03
CA LEU A 308 -14.10 19.59 22.50
C LEU A 308 -14.70 20.56 21.48
N SER A 309 -15.98 20.94 21.67
CA SER A 309 -16.80 21.61 20.66
C SER A 309 -15.92 22.48 19.78
N VAL A 310 -15.64 21.98 18.56
CA VAL A 310 -14.63 22.58 17.68
C VAL A 310 -14.96 24.06 17.59
N PRO A 311 -14.07 24.98 18.01
CA PRO A 311 -14.52 26.33 18.21
C PRO A 311 -15.02 26.92 16.89
N ASP A 312 -16.16 27.62 16.95
CA ASP A 312 -16.92 28.08 15.77
C ASP A 312 -16.07 28.86 14.76
N GLN A 313 -15.00 29.49 15.24
CA GLN A 313 -14.10 30.28 14.42
C GLN A 313 -13.26 29.39 13.50
N GLN A 314 -12.62 28.34 13.99
CA GLN A 314 -11.83 27.40 13.18
C GLN A 314 -12.72 26.64 12.18
N LEU A 315 -13.94 26.28 12.57
CA LEU A 315 -14.94 25.69 11.66
C LEU A 315 -15.25 26.60 10.47
N LYS A 316 -15.40 27.91 10.69
CA LYS A 316 -15.62 28.87 9.60
C LYS A 316 -14.44 28.86 8.61
N TYR A 317 -13.21 28.81 9.11
CA TYR A 317 -12.02 28.79 8.25
C TYR A 317 -11.92 27.50 7.44
N LEU A 318 -12.20 26.35 8.04
CA LEU A 318 -12.26 25.07 7.34
C LEU A 318 -13.32 25.07 6.24
N LYS A 319 -14.50 25.65 6.52
CA LYS A 319 -15.55 25.82 5.51
C LYS A 319 -15.11 26.74 4.36
N TYR A 320 -14.40 27.83 4.65
CA TYR A 320 -13.86 28.68 3.58
C TYR A 320 -12.81 27.95 2.73
N LEU A 321 -11.95 27.14 3.36
CA LEU A 321 -10.99 26.31 2.65
C LEU A 321 -11.70 25.27 1.77
N SER A 322 -12.76 24.61 2.26
CA SER A 322 -13.55 23.65 1.49
C SER A 322 -14.28 24.28 0.32
N GLU A 323 -14.88 25.46 0.49
CA GLU A 323 -15.51 26.22 -0.59
C GLU A 323 -14.50 26.68 -1.66
N LYS A 324 -13.27 27.04 -1.25
CA LYS A 324 -12.21 27.49 -2.17
C LYS A 324 -11.50 26.36 -2.91
N CYS A 325 -11.31 25.23 -2.24
CA CYS A 325 -10.62 24.06 -2.77
C CYS A 325 -11.49 22.80 -2.60
N PRO A 326 -12.66 22.72 -3.24
CA PRO A 326 -13.63 21.65 -2.99
C PRO A 326 -13.08 20.26 -3.33
N ARG A 327 -12.17 20.15 -4.29
CA ARG A 327 -11.54 18.86 -4.63
C ARG A 327 -10.55 18.35 -3.58
N ILE A 328 -10.03 19.22 -2.71
CA ILE A 328 -9.02 18.84 -1.71
C ILE A 328 -9.61 18.86 -0.32
N PHE A 329 -10.30 19.95 0.01
CA PHE A 329 -10.85 20.20 1.33
C PHE A 329 -12.36 19.98 1.37
N GLY A 330 -13.01 19.48 0.31
CA GLY A 330 -14.44 19.15 0.32
C GLY A 330 -14.77 17.99 1.25
N ASP A 331 -13.87 17.01 1.32
CA ASP A 331 -14.02 15.80 2.14
C ASP A 331 -13.17 15.94 3.42
N LEU A 332 -13.55 16.88 4.29
CA LEU A 332 -12.91 17.03 5.60
C LEU A 332 -13.22 15.80 6.48
N SER A 333 -12.17 15.11 6.88
CA SER A 333 -12.19 14.07 7.91
C SER A 333 -12.24 14.71 9.31
N PRO A 334 -12.41 13.94 10.42
CA PRO A 334 -13.02 14.49 11.63
C PRO A 334 -12.10 15.56 12.18
N LEU A 335 -12.74 16.61 12.67
CA LEU A 335 -12.06 17.74 13.26
C LEU A 335 -11.73 17.36 14.69
N VAL A 336 -10.48 16.98 14.91
CA VAL A 336 -10.01 16.69 16.25
C VAL A 336 -9.52 18.01 16.83
N SER A 337 -10.11 18.47 17.93
CA SER A 337 -9.50 19.54 18.70
C SER A 337 -8.11 19.06 19.15
N ASP A 338 -7.07 19.84 18.88
CA ASP A 338 -5.80 19.57 19.55
C ASP A 338 -5.94 19.89 21.06
N ASP A 339 -5.06 19.33 21.89
CA ASP A 339 -5.08 19.53 23.34
C ASP A 339 -4.82 21.01 23.74
N ALA A 340 -4.44 21.85 22.79
CA ALA A 340 -4.19 23.29 22.95
C ALA A 340 -5.36 24.17 22.44
N GLY A 341 -6.50 23.58 22.05
CA GLY A 341 -7.69 24.31 21.60
C GLY A 341 -7.66 24.77 20.13
N GLY A 342 -6.74 24.24 19.33
CA GLY A 342 -6.77 24.28 17.86
C GLY A 342 -7.53 23.09 17.26
N VAL A 343 -7.48 22.95 15.94
CA VAL A 343 -8.24 21.96 15.17
C VAL A 343 -7.32 21.30 14.15
N LEU A 344 -7.23 19.98 14.22
CA LEU A 344 -6.56 19.16 13.23
C LEU A 344 -7.61 18.46 12.34
N ALA A 345 -7.50 18.64 11.03
CA ALA A 345 -8.35 18.03 10.03
C ALA A 345 -7.49 17.29 9.00
N ASN A 346 -7.91 16.08 8.63
CA ASN A 346 -7.36 15.39 7.48
C ASN A 346 -8.28 15.59 6.29
N THR A 347 -7.73 15.69 5.08
CA THR A 347 -8.53 15.96 3.88
C THR A 347 -8.00 15.15 2.71
N HIS A 348 -8.88 14.89 1.73
CA HIS A 348 -8.56 14.12 0.51
C HIS A 348 -7.88 12.79 0.85
N ASP A 349 -8.59 11.91 1.54
CA ASP A 349 -8.11 10.57 1.95
C ASP A 349 -6.83 10.60 2.81
N GLY A 350 -6.68 11.66 3.61
CA GLY A 350 -5.52 11.86 4.47
C GLY A 350 -4.26 12.31 3.74
N LYS A 351 -4.38 12.78 2.49
CA LYS A 351 -3.26 13.34 1.71
C LYS A 351 -2.78 14.68 2.26
N TYR A 352 -3.70 15.47 2.82
CA TYR A 352 -3.35 16.73 3.47
C TYR A 352 -3.85 16.75 4.91
N PHE A 353 -3.00 17.28 5.79
CA PHE A 353 -3.28 17.60 7.17
C PHE A 353 -3.42 19.12 7.24
N ILE A 354 -4.54 19.60 7.77
CA ILE A 354 -4.78 21.00 8.08
C ILE A 354 -4.77 21.13 9.59
N GLU A 355 -3.95 22.01 10.12
CA GLU A 355 -3.94 22.35 11.54
C GLU A 355 -4.29 23.83 11.68
N ILE A 356 -5.35 24.16 12.40
CA ILE A 356 -5.76 25.53 12.69
C ILE A 356 -5.61 25.75 14.19
N LEU A 357 -4.58 26.48 14.60
CA LEU A 357 -4.29 26.67 16.02
C LEU A 357 -5.31 27.57 16.72
N GLN A 358 -5.21 27.63 18.04
CA GLN A 358 -6.02 28.53 18.87
C GLN A 358 -5.80 30.01 18.51
N ASP A 359 -4.59 30.38 18.05
CA ASP A 359 -4.27 31.72 17.55
C ASP A 359 -4.72 31.95 16.10
N MET A 360 -5.53 31.04 15.53
CA MET A 360 -6.03 31.05 14.16
C MET A 360 -4.95 30.91 13.08
N SER A 361 -3.72 30.55 13.44
CA SER A 361 -2.70 30.19 12.47
C SER A 361 -3.07 28.88 11.76
N ILE A 362 -3.09 28.92 10.42
CA ILE A 362 -3.48 27.80 9.57
C ILE A 362 -2.24 27.18 8.96
N TYR A 363 -2.04 25.91 9.25
CA TYR A 363 -0.98 25.10 8.68
C TYR A 363 -1.57 24.05 7.77
N ILE A 364 -0.90 23.79 6.66
CA ILE A 364 -1.23 22.69 5.76
C ILE A 364 0.02 21.88 5.50
N ARG A 365 -0.09 20.55 5.61
CA ARG A 365 0.99 19.61 5.35
C ARG A 365 0.52 18.50 4.44
N HIS A 366 1.30 18.20 3.41
CA HIS A 366 1.08 17.01 2.60
C HIS A 366 1.62 15.76 3.35
N ARG A 367 0.94 14.61 3.27
CA ARG A 367 1.27 13.37 4.00
C ARG A 367 2.72 12.90 3.87
N GLY A 368 3.36 13.22 2.74
CA GLY A 368 4.76 12.89 2.48
C GLY A 368 5.80 13.90 3.01
N ASN A 369 5.35 15.05 3.53
CA ASN A 369 6.23 16.10 4.03
C ASN A 369 6.24 16.11 5.56
N ILE A 370 7.43 16.34 6.13
CA ILE A 370 7.58 16.50 7.58
C ILE A 370 7.16 17.92 7.99
N ASP A 371 7.38 18.91 7.12
CA ASP A 371 7.17 20.32 7.43
C ASP A 371 5.73 20.77 7.23
N HIS A 372 5.27 21.62 8.14
CA HIS A 372 3.98 22.31 8.03
C HIS A 372 4.17 23.62 7.24
N ARG A 373 3.28 23.88 6.29
CA ARG A 373 3.24 25.15 5.58
C ARG A 373 2.26 26.08 6.28
N LEU A 374 2.74 27.21 6.77
CA LEU A 374 1.90 28.29 7.26
C LEU A 374 1.20 28.98 6.08
N ILE A 375 -0.13 28.96 6.08
CA ILE A 375 -0.98 29.62 5.07
C ILE A 375 -1.36 31.02 5.53
N SER A 376 -1.68 31.17 6.81
CA SER A 376 -2.14 32.43 7.41
C SER A 376 -1.82 32.42 8.89
N THR A 377 -1.51 33.58 9.47
CA THR A 377 -1.37 33.79 10.92
C THR A 377 -2.51 34.67 11.42
N GLY A 378 -3.03 34.36 12.61
CA GLY A 378 -4.07 35.19 13.22
C GLY A 378 -5.38 35.25 12.43
N ASP A 379 -6.18 36.27 12.72
CA ASP A 379 -7.49 36.52 12.10
C ASP A 379 -7.43 37.05 10.65
N GLN A 380 -6.36 36.76 9.89
CA GLN A 380 -6.20 37.19 8.51
C GLN A 380 -7.05 36.38 7.50
N ILE A 381 -8.33 36.18 7.81
CA ILE A 381 -9.28 35.45 6.95
C ILE A 381 -9.37 36.02 5.52
N GLU A 382 -9.12 37.33 5.37
CA GLU A 382 -9.11 37.98 4.06
C GLU A 382 -8.02 37.45 3.14
N TYR A 383 -6.87 37.04 3.68
CA TYR A 383 -5.80 36.46 2.89
C TYR A 383 -6.25 35.13 2.27
N VAL A 384 -6.82 34.24 3.09
CA VAL A 384 -7.38 32.95 2.65
C VAL A 384 -8.50 33.16 1.63
N ARG A 385 -9.32 34.20 1.81
CA ARG A 385 -10.43 34.54 0.89
C ARG A 385 -9.95 35.01 -0.48
N LYS A 386 -8.83 35.74 -0.53
CA LYS A 386 -8.23 36.28 -1.76
C LYS A 386 -7.29 35.28 -2.44
N ALA A 387 -6.68 34.37 -1.67
CA ALA A 387 -5.81 33.33 -2.20
C ALA A 387 -6.56 32.41 -3.17
N SER A 388 -5.91 32.04 -4.28
CA SER A 388 -6.42 30.99 -5.14
C SER A 388 -6.16 29.63 -4.50
N CYS A 389 -6.92 28.61 -4.91
CA CYS A 389 -6.68 27.25 -4.42
C CYS A 389 -5.23 26.80 -4.69
N LYS A 390 -4.69 27.18 -5.85
CA LYS A 390 -3.30 26.95 -6.22
C LYS A 390 -2.32 27.57 -5.22
N ASP A 391 -2.57 28.80 -4.78
CA ASP A 391 -1.71 29.50 -3.81
C ASP A 391 -1.74 28.82 -2.43
N ILE A 392 -2.88 28.24 -2.05
CA ILE A 392 -3.06 27.51 -0.79
C ILE A 392 -2.31 26.16 -0.81
N ILE A 393 -2.21 25.49 -1.96
CA ILE A 393 -1.63 24.14 -2.07
C ILE A 393 -0.18 24.14 -2.57
N GLN A 394 0.26 25.22 -3.24
CA GLN A 394 1.62 25.29 -3.79
C GLN A 394 2.72 25.17 -2.71
N PRO A 395 3.94 24.74 -3.07
CA PRO A 395 5.06 24.79 -2.13
C PRO A 395 5.33 26.26 -1.74
N GLY A 396 5.19 26.60 -0.46
CA GLY A 396 5.54 27.91 0.09
C GLY A 396 6.63 27.79 1.15
N ALA A 397 6.87 28.87 1.90
CA ALA A 397 7.82 28.87 3.00
C ALA A 397 7.47 27.76 4.00
N GLN A 398 8.43 26.84 4.21
CA GLN A 398 8.31 25.72 5.14
C GLN A 398 8.69 26.21 6.53
N TYR A 399 7.84 25.92 7.52
CA TYR A 399 8.14 26.20 8.92
C TYR A 399 8.30 24.89 9.67
N TRP A 400 9.36 24.82 10.48
CA TRP A 400 9.58 23.73 11.42
C TRP A 400 8.81 24.04 12.69
N ARG A 401 7.92 23.13 13.09
CA ARG A 401 7.21 23.19 14.36
C ARG A 401 7.47 21.90 15.13
#